data_AF-A0A842SW48-F1
#
_entry.id   AF-A0A842SW48-F1
#
_cell.length_a   1.000
_cell.length_b   1.000
_cell.length_c   1.000
_cell.angle_alpha   90.00
_cell.angle_beta   90.00
_cell.angle_gamma   90.00
#
_symmetry.space_group_name_H-M   'P 1'
#
loop_
_entity.id
_entity.type
_entity.pdbx_description
1 polymer ?
#
loop_
_entity_poly.entity_id
_entity_poly.type
_entity_poly.pdbx_seq_one_letter_code
_entity_poly.pdbx_strand_id
1 'polypeptide(L)'
;MSRRRRGYPLALLISLDGLNARFWNIFSESIKPDRKLSGEDSYNFYESVVDEIRPRVKKGIKTVLIASEEIVNFESFMEHVNRHQSWLVKGYELNTVSFEYLPYRAENVNEVRELIKNTGFVEKIEEASKVDIQQVMRNLERRVNTVEGIETLLFTLSEIENTVYSEKGKRPEYILMTEDFQRKHRRRTNRLLQIARNKEIKTNIVKSESKHGKRISQFGGIICVLRK
;
A
#
# COMPACT_ATOMS: atom_id res chain seq x y z
N MET A 1 -21.74 -19.67 1.24
CA MET A 1 -20.58 -19.25 0.40
C MET A 1 -19.74 -18.25 1.17
N SER A 2 -18.53 -18.63 1.61
CA SER A 2 -17.66 -17.73 2.38
C SER A 2 -17.09 -16.63 1.48
N ARG A 3 -17.17 -15.38 1.93
CA ARG A 3 -16.68 -14.21 1.20
C ARG A 3 -15.15 -14.26 1.24
N ARG A 4 -14.49 -14.69 0.15
CA ARG A 4 -13.01 -14.75 0.06
C ARG A 4 -12.42 -13.41 0.51
N ARG A 5 -11.51 -13.45 1.49
CA ARG A 5 -10.85 -12.27 2.05
C ARG A 5 -10.03 -11.60 0.94
N ARG A 6 -10.12 -10.27 0.89
CA ARG A 6 -9.50 -9.47 -0.17
C ARG A 6 -7.98 -9.33 0.02
N GLY A 7 -7.46 -9.49 1.23
CA GLY A 7 -6.08 -9.09 1.59
C GLY A 7 -5.91 -7.56 1.60
N TYR A 8 -4.71 -7.08 1.91
CA TYR A 8 -4.34 -5.66 1.84
C TYR A 8 -3.75 -5.31 0.46
N PRO A 9 -3.90 -4.06 -0.03
CA PRO A 9 -3.42 -3.67 -1.36
C PRO A 9 -1.88 -3.66 -1.40
N LEU A 10 -1.32 -4.31 -2.43
CA LEU A 10 0.13 -4.40 -2.66
C LEU A 10 0.58 -3.53 -3.82
N ALA A 11 -0.08 -3.69 -4.98
CA ALA A 11 0.36 -3.08 -6.22
C ALA A 11 -0.83 -2.86 -7.18
N LEU A 12 -0.58 -2.05 -8.20
CA LEU A 12 -1.43 -1.93 -9.38
C LEU A 12 -0.70 -2.59 -10.54
N LEU A 13 -1.37 -3.44 -11.31
CA LEU A 13 -0.87 -3.92 -12.59
C LEU A 13 -1.70 -3.34 -13.72
N ILE A 14 -1.02 -2.85 -14.76
CA ILE A 14 -1.60 -2.26 -15.95
C ILE A 14 -1.07 -3.06 -17.14
N SER A 15 -1.96 -3.77 -17.81
CA SER A 15 -1.63 -4.40 -19.08
C SER A 15 -1.79 -3.36 -20.17
N LEU A 16 -0.70 -3.01 -20.85
CA LEU A 16 -0.62 -1.94 -21.83
C LEU A 16 -0.30 -2.54 -23.20
N ASP A 17 -1.18 -2.32 -24.16
CA ASP A 17 -1.07 -2.87 -25.52
C ASP A 17 -1.51 -1.81 -26.54
N GLY A 18 -0.55 -1.07 -27.07
CA GLY A 18 -0.79 0.16 -27.82
C GLY A 18 -1.64 1.15 -27.03
N LEU A 19 -2.77 1.56 -27.61
CA LEU A 19 -3.75 2.47 -26.99
C LEU A 19 -4.83 1.74 -26.19
N ASN A 20 -4.54 0.54 -25.67
CA ASN A 20 -5.42 -0.20 -24.78
C ASN A 20 -4.75 -0.47 -23.44
N ALA A 21 -5.48 -0.21 -22.35
CA ALA A 21 -5.02 -0.49 -21.00
C ALA A 21 -6.05 -1.33 -20.22
N ARG A 22 -5.59 -2.33 -19.49
CA ARG A 22 -6.41 -3.08 -18.52
C ARG A 22 -5.80 -2.98 -17.14
N PHE A 23 -6.62 -2.64 -16.15
CA PHE A 23 -6.17 -2.41 -14.78
C PHE A 23 -6.53 -3.59 -13.88
N TRP A 24 -5.59 -3.96 -13.04
CA TRP A 24 -5.69 -5.06 -12.10
C TRP A 24 -5.18 -4.61 -10.73
N ASN A 25 -6.03 -4.72 -9.71
CA ASN A 25 -5.62 -4.44 -8.34
C ASN A 25 -5.05 -5.72 -7.72
N ILE A 26 -3.78 -5.67 -7.29
CA ILE A 26 -3.10 -6.77 -6.63
C ILE A 26 -3.21 -6.57 -5.12
N PHE A 27 -3.78 -7.56 -4.46
CA PHE A 27 -3.83 -7.68 -3.00
C PHE A 27 -3.05 -8.90 -2.55
N SER A 28 -2.66 -8.93 -1.29
CA SER A 28 -1.91 -10.05 -0.69
C SER A 28 -2.60 -11.42 -0.83
N GLU A 29 -3.93 -11.44 -0.94
CA GLU A 29 -4.70 -12.69 -1.01
C GLU A 29 -5.60 -12.78 -2.25
N SER A 30 -5.63 -11.74 -3.10
CA SER A 30 -6.49 -11.74 -4.28
C SER A 30 -6.01 -10.79 -5.37
N ILE A 31 -6.36 -11.13 -6.62
CA ILE A 31 -6.22 -10.23 -7.77
C ILE A 31 -7.62 -9.89 -8.22
N LYS A 32 -7.89 -8.61 -8.47
CA LYS A 32 -9.21 -8.15 -8.93
C LYS A 32 -9.09 -7.35 -10.22
N PRO A 33 -9.86 -7.71 -11.26
CA PRO A 33 -10.03 -6.83 -12.40
C PRO A 33 -10.62 -5.51 -11.93
N ASP A 34 -10.23 -4.44 -12.60
CA ASP A 34 -10.80 -3.12 -12.41
C ASP A 34 -11.42 -2.67 -13.73
N ARG A 35 -10.91 -1.59 -14.32
CA ARG A 35 -11.39 -1.01 -15.57
C ARG A 35 -10.52 -1.37 -16.76
N LYS A 36 -11.08 -1.15 -17.94
CA LYS A 36 -10.36 -1.11 -19.22
C LYS A 36 -10.45 0.31 -19.77
N LEU A 37 -9.40 0.76 -20.43
CA LEU A 37 -9.35 2.02 -21.17
C LEU A 37 -8.89 1.73 -22.59
N SER A 38 -9.43 2.49 -23.54
CA SER A 38 -8.99 2.52 -24.93
C SER A 38 -8.90 3.99 -25.34
N GLY A 39 -7.90 4.32 -26.14
CA GLY A 39 -7.68 5.69 -26.63
C GLY A 39 -7.61 5.76 -28.15
N GLU A 40 -7.78 6.98 -28.66
CA GLU A 40 -7.64 7.30 -30.09
C GLU A 40 -6.28 7.95 -30.39
N ASP A 41 -5.74 8.73 -29.45
CA ASP A 41 -4.41 9.32 -29.51
C ASP A 41 -3.58 9.01 -28.25
N SER A 42 -2.26 8.92 -28.42
CA SER A 42 -1.36 8.52 -27.34
C SER A 42 -1.33 9.47 -26.16
N TYR A 43 -1.46 10.79 -26.38
CA TYR A 43 -1.34 11.77 -25.32
C TYR A 43 -2.53 11.70 -24.35
N ASN A 44 -3.75 11.81 -24.86
CA ASN A 44 -4.96 11.75 -24.05
C ASN A 44 -5.15 10.37 -23.42
N PHE A 45 -4.72 9.32 -24.12
CA PHE A 45 -4.71 7.96 -23.58
C PHE A 45 -3.79 7.84 -22.36
N TYR A 46 -2.54 8.30 -22.46
CA TYR A 46 -1.61 8.22 -21.33
C TYR A 46 -2.02 9.12 -20.17
N GLU A 47 -2.57 10.31 -20.43
CA GLU A 47 -3.18 11.15 -19.39
C GLU A 47 -4.32 10.41 -18.68
N SER A 48 -5.21 9.76 -19.44
CA SER A 48 -6.28 8.94 -18.87
C SER A 48 -5.73 7.81 -18.01
N VAL A 49 -4.68 7.11 -18.45
CA VAL A 49 -4.02 6.07 -17.64
C VAL A 49 -3.45 6.64 -16.34
N VAL A 50 -2.82 7.82 -16.39
CA VAL A 50 -2.28 8.50 -15.20
C VAL A 50 -3.37 8.95 -14.23
N ASP A 51 -4.47 9.50 -14.73
CA ASP A 51 -5.60 9.90 -13.90
C ASP A 51 -6.17 8.72 -13.11
N GLU A 52 -6.02 7.50 -13.63
CA GLU A 52 -6.38 6.29 -12.92
C GLU A 52 -5.33 5.82 -11.91
N ILE A 53 -4.06 6.09 -12.13
CA ILE A 53 -2.99 5.79 -11.15
C ILE A 53 -3.09 6.73 -9.95
N ARG A 54 -3.31 8.03 -10.18
CA ARG A 54 -3.32 9.10 -9.17
C ARG A 54 -4.11 8.78 -7.89
N PRO A 55 -5.41 8.37 -7.93
CA PRO A 55 -6.17 8.08 -6.72
C PRO A 55 -5.67 6.84 -5.97
N ARG A 56 -4.97 5.91 -6.64
CA ARG A 56 -4.40 4.70 -6.03
C ARG A 56 -3.09 5.00 -5.30
N VAL A 57 -2.27 5.88 -5.88
CA VAL A 57 -1.04 6.39 -5.26
C VAL A 57 -1.35 7.19 -4.00
N LYS A 58 -2.35 8.08 -4.06
CA LYS A 58 -2.90 8.79 -2.88
C LYS A 58 -3.45 7.83 -1.82
N LYS A 59 -3.86 6.62 -2.22
CA LYS A 59 -4.31 5.54 -1.32
C LYS A 59 -3.15 4.64 -0.84
N GLY A 60 -1.90 4.99 -1.11
CA GLY A 60 -0.71 4.31 -0.59
C GLY A 60 -0.18 3.17 -1.45
N ILE A 61 -0.70 2.94 -2.66
CA ILE A 61 -0.08 2.00 -3.61
C ILE A 61 1.17 2.69 -4.19
N LYS A 62 2.35 2.11 -3.95
CA LYS A 62 3.64 2.66 -4.38
C LYS A 62 4.28 1.93 -5.54
N THR A 63 3.72 0.79 -5.93
CA THR A 63 4.26 -0.01 -7.03
C THR A 63 3.20 -0.16 -8.12
N VAL A 64 3.59 0.21 -9.33
CA VAL A 64 2.81 0.05 -10.56
C VAL A 64 3.59 -0.84 -11.51
N LEU A 65 3.02 -2.00 -11.81
CA LEU A 65 3.54 -2.93 -12.79
C LEU A 65 2.94 -2.61 -14.15
N ILE A 66 3.78 -2.47 -15.18
CA ILE A 66 3.34 -2.30 -16.56
C ILE A 66 3.66 -3.60 -17.31
N ALA A 67 2.62 -4.32 -17.70
CA ALA A 67 2.69 -5.57 -18.43
C ALA A 67 2.43 -5.31 -19.92
N SER A 68 3.43 -5.50 -20.77
CA SER A 68 3.34 -5.35 -22.23
C SER A 68 4.25 -6.38 -22.90
N GLU A 69 3.85 -6.91 -24.06
CA GLU A 69 4.76 -7.73 -24.87
C GLU A 69 5.88 -6.89 -25.49
N GLU A 70 5.54 -5.66 -25.91
CA GLU A 70 6.48 -4.74 -26.52
C GLU A 70 6.98 -3.72 -25.48
N ILE A 71 8.30 -3.66 -25.30
CA ILE A 71 8.95 -2.70 -24.40
C ILE A 71 8.67 -1.25 -24.82
N VAL A 72 8.48 -1.01 -26.11
CA VAL A 72 8.17 0.32 -26.68
C VAL A 72 6.92 0.93 -26.07
N ASN A 73 5.90 0.13 -25.73
CA ASN A 73 4.69 0.63 -25.06
C ASN A 73 5.00 1.13 -23.64
N PHE A 74 5.87 0.42 -22.91
CA PHE A 74 6.33 0.83 -21.59
C PHE A 74 7.18 2.11 -21.68
N GLU A 75 8.15 2.14 -22.59
CA GLU A 75 9.03 3.29 -22.79
C GLU A 75 8.26 4.54 -23.19
N SER A 76 7.32 4.43 -24.14
CA SER A 76 6.47 5.53 -24.59
C SER A 76 5.61 6.09 -23.45
N PHE A 77 5.02 5.22 -22.64
CA PHE A 77 4.28 5.64 -21.46
C PHE A 77 5.20 6.31 -20.41
N MET A 78 6.38 5.75 -20.17
CA MET A 78 7.34 6.32 -19.22
C MET A 78 7.92 7.66 -19.70
N GLU A 79 8.11 7.85 -21.00
CA GLU A 79 8.49 9.14 -21.59
C GLU A 79 7.41 10.19 -21.32
N HIS A 80 6.13 9.83 -21.53
CA HIS A 80 5.00 10.69 -21.19
C HIS A 80 4.95 11.05 -19.70
N VAL A 81 5.08 10.04 -18.83
CA VAL A 81 5.09 10.25 -17.37
C VAL A 81 6.25 11.16 -16.95
N ASN A 82 7.44 10.96 -17.50
CA ASN A 82 8.61 11.78 -17.16
C ASN A 82 8.47 13.23 -17.66
N ARG A 83 7.84 13.46 -18.82
CA ARG A 83 7.64 14.80 -19.38
C ARG A 83 6.52 15.58 -18.68
N HIS A 84 5.36 14.95 -18.48
CA HIS A 84 4.14 15.65 -18.07
C HIS A 84 3.75 15.40 -16.61
N GLN A 85 4.15 14.25 -16.06
CA GLN A 85 3.70 13.75 -14.76
C GLN A 85 4.89 13.44 -13.85
N SER A 86 5.97 14.21 -13.98
CA SER A 86 7.25 13.98 -13.30
C SER A 86 7.12 13.89 -11.78
N TRP A 87 6.08 14.49 -11.20
CA TRP A 87 5.73 14.39 -9.78
C TRP A 87 5.45 12.95 -9.31
N LEU A 88 5.07 12.03 -10.21
CA LEU A 88 4.90 10.60 -9.91
C LEU A 88 6.22 9.86 -9.74
N VAL A 89 7.31 10.33 -10.35
CA VAL A 89 8.61 9.64 -10.38
C VAL A 89 9.67 10.40 -9.57
N LYS A 90 9.56 11.73 -9.49
CA LYS A 90 10.54 12.65 -8.90
C LYS A 90 9.97 13.51 -7.77
N GLY A 91 8.76 13.21 -7.28
CA GLY A 91 8.10 13.98 -6.23
C GLY A 91 8.84 13.96 -4.88
N TYR A 92 8.58 14.96 -4.02
CA TYR A 92 9.06 14.99 -2.64
C TYR A 92 8.38 13.91 -1.78
N GLU A 93 9.22 13.16 -1.05
CA GLU A 93 8.92 12.24 0.05
C GLU A 93 7.92 11.08 -0.22
N LEU A 94 6.64 11.34 -0.51
CA LEU A 94 5.55 10.36 -0.33
C LEU A 94 4.62 10.17 -1.54
N ASN A 95 4.87 10.78 -2.70
CA ASN A 95 4.07 10.57 -3.92
C ASN A 95 4.79 9.81 -5.03
N THR A 96 6.02 9.37 -4.76
CA THR A 96 6.83 8.62 -5.70
C THR A 96 6.30 7.21 -5.90
N VAL A 97 6.22 6.80 -7.16
CA VAL A 97 5.74 5.51 -7.61
C VAL A 97 6.89 4.80 -8.29
N SER A 98 7.12 3.55 -7.91
CA SER A 98 8.00 2.65 -8.65
C SER A 98 7.22 2.05 -9.81
N PHE A 99 7.72 2.26 -11.02
CA PHE A 99 7.22 1.62 -12.23
C PHE A 99 8.15 0.48 -12.62
N GLU A 100 7.59 -0.70 -12.83
CA GLU A 100 8.35 -1.89 -13.23
C GLU A 100 7.73 -2.50 -14.49
N TYR A 101 8.59 -2.82 -15.46
CA TYR A 101 8.19 -3.43 -16.72
C TYR A 101 8.14 -4.95 -16.60
N LEU A 102 7.07 -5.55 -17.12
CA LEU A 102 6.90 -6.98 -17.25
C LEU A 102 6.69 -7.34 -18.72
N PRO A 103 7.58 -8.14 -19.36
CA PRO A 103 7.52 -8.47 -20.78
C PRO A 103 6.47 -9.56 -21.07
N TYR A 104 5.23 -9.33 -20.67
CA TYR A 104 4.13 -10.28 -20.77
C TYR A 104 2.81 -9.54 -20.98
N ARG A 105 1.94 -10.10 -21.81
CA ARG A 105 0.54 -9.68 -21.90
C ARG A 105 -0.28 -10.37 -20.82
N ALA A 106 -1.20 -9.63 -20.20
CA ALA A 106 -2.11 -10.20 -19.22
C ALA A 106 -3.55 -9.73 -19.48
N GLU A 107 -4.34 -10.59 -20.10
CA GLU A 107 -5.69 -10.31 -20.55
C GLU A 107 -6.75 -10.69 -19.52
N ASN A 108 -6.45 -11.71 -18.71
CA ASN A 108 -7.39 -12.28 -17.75
C ASN A 108 -6.76 -12.55 -16.38
N VAL A 109 -7.61 -12.82 -15.39
CA VAL A 109 -7.19 -13.03 -13.99
C VAL A 109 -6.17 -14.17 -13.84
N ASN A 110 -6.26 -15.21 -14.67
CA ASN A 110 -5.38 -16.37 -14.55
C ASN A 110 -3.98 -16.04 -15.06
N GLU A 111 -3.87 -15.38 -16.21
CA GLU A 111 -2.60 -14.88 -16.74
C GLU A 111 -1.92 -13.89 -15.79
N VAL A 112 -2.69 -12.95 -15.22
CA VAL A 112 -2.16 -12.03 -14.20
C VAL A 112 -1.64 -12.80 -12.98
N ARG A 113 -2.33 -13.87 -12.57
CA ARG A 113 -1.92 -14.70 -11.44
C ARG A 113 -0.63 -15.46 -11.74
N GLU A 114 -0.52 -16.04 -12.94
CA GLU A 114 0.70 -16.73 -13.37
C GLU A 114 1.88 -15.77 -13.49
N LEU A 115 1.67 -14.59 -14.07
CA LEU A 115 2.69 -13.55 -14.18
C LEU A 115 3.25 -13.13 -12.82
N ILE A 116 2.37 -12.86 -11.85
CA ILE A 116 2.77 -12.47 -10.50
C ILE A 116 3.48 -13.62 -9.77
N LYS A 117 3.08 -14.87 -10.02
CA LYS A 117 3.71 -16.06 -9.43
C LYS A 117 5.10 -16.30 -10.02
N ASN A 118 5.24 -16.23 -11.34
CA ASN A 118 6.51 -16.48 -12.04
C ASN A 118 7.59 -15.43 -11.71
N THR A 119 7.18 -14.21 -11.40
CA THR A 119 8.10 -13.13 -11.01
C THR A 119 8.52 -13.18 -9.53
N GLY A 120 7.86 -14.01 -8.72
CA GLY A 120 8.01 -14.05 -7.26
C GLY A 120 7.68 -12.71 -6.60
N PHE A 121 6.90 -11.86 -7.29
CA PHE A 121 6.78 -10.44 -6.95
C PHE A 121 6.01 -10.20 -5.64
N VAL A 122 4.91 -10.93 -5.43
CA VAL A 122 4.15 -10.84 -4.16
C VAL A 122 5.03 -11.29 -2.99
N GLU A 123 5.80 -12.35 -3.16
CA GLU A 123 6.72 -12.85 -2.12
C GLU A 123 7.80 -11.82 -1.79
N LYS A 124 8.42 -11.19 -2.80
CA LYS A 124 9.40 -10.13 -2.62
C LYS A 124 8.84 -8.89 -1.91
N ILE A 125 7.62 -8.45 -2.26
CA ILE A 125 6.96 -7.32 -1.58
C ILE A 125 6.58 -7.70 -0.15
N GLU A 126 6.06 -8.91 0.07
CA GLU A 126 5.73 -9.39 1.42
C GLU A 126 6.98 -9.54 2.29
N GLU A 127 8.10 -9.99 1.73
CA GLU A 127 9.40 -10.06 2.40
C GLU A 127 9.91 -8.67 2.77
N ALA A 128 9.91 -7.72 1.84
CA ALA A 128 10.26 -6.33 2.12
C ALA A 128 9.37 -5.74 3.23
N SER A 129 8.06 -6.01 3.18
CA SER A 129 7.11 -5.58 4.20
C SER A 129 7.37 -6.24 5.56
N LYS A 130 7.79 -7.52 5.60
CA LYS A 130 8.16 -8.23 6.83
C LYS A 130 9.43 -7.64 7.46
N VAL A 131 10.43 -7.27 6.65
CA VAL A 131 11.67 -6.61 7.11
C VAL A 131 11.34 -5.27 7.79
N ASP A 132 10.47 -4.47 7.18
CA ASP A 132 9.99 -3.21 7.76
C ASP A 132 9.28 -3.43 9.10
N ILE A 133 8.38 -4.41 9.20
CA ILE A 133 7.67 -4.74 10.46
C ILE A 133 8.66 -5.19 11.54
N GLN A 134 9.67 -5.99 11.20
CA GLN A 134 10.68 -6.42 12.17
C GLN A 134 11.48 -5.24 12.73
N GLN A 135 11.80 -4.24 11.90
CA GLN A 135 12.51 -3.05 12.35
C GLN A 135 11.63 -2.18 13.25
N VAL A 136 10.35 -1.98 12.90
CA VAL A 136 9.39 -1.27 13.75
C VAL A 136 9.21 -1.98 15.09
N MET A 137 9.09 -3.31 15.09
CA MET A 137 8.96 -4.09 16.33
C MET A 137 10.20 -4.03 17.20
N ARG A 138 11.41 -4.07 16.62
CA ARG A 138 12.66 -3.86 17.38
C ARG A 138 12.71 -2.48 18.05
N ASN A 139 12.26 -1.44 17.35
CA ASN A 139 12.18 -0.09 17.91
C ASN A 139 11.13 0.00 19.03
N LEU A 140 10.00 -0.70 18.88
CA LEU A 140 8.97 -0.78 19.91
C LEU A 140 9.50 -1.45 21.17
N GLU A 141 10.15 -2.61 21.07
CA GLU A 141 10.73 -3.29 22.24
C GLU A 141 11.76 -2.42 22.97
N ARG A 142 12.59 -1.66 22.23
CA ARG A 142 13.52 -0.71 22.86
C ARG A 142 12.80 0.39 23.65
N ARG A 143 11.68 0.90 23.13
CA ARG A 143 10.91 1.97 23.78
C ARG A 143 10.11 1.47 24.99
N VAL A 144 9.59 0.24 24.94
CA VAL A 144 8.89 -0.36 26.10
C VAL A 144 9.84 -0.58 27.28
N ASN A 145 11.13 -0.77 27.03
CA ASN A 145 12.12 -1.04 28.08
C ASN A 145 12.69 0.23 28.74
N THR A 146 12.24 1.43 28.37
CA THR A 146 12.69 2.69 29.00
C THR A 146 11.51 3.59 29.35
N VAL A 147 11.60 4.30 30.48
CA VAL A 147 10.51 5.19 30.95
C VAL A 147 10.18 6.26 29.91
N GLU A 148 11.20 6.96 29.40
CA GLU A 148 11.06 7.95 28.31
C GLU A 148 10.52 7.34 27.01
N GLY A 149 10.80 6.06 26.76
CA GLY A 149 10.32 5.35 25.59
C GLY A 149 8.84 5.02 25.68
N ILE A 150 8.36 4.58 26.84
CA ILE A 150 6.96 4.26 27.11
C ILE A 150 6.08 5.50 26.92
N GLU A 151 6.54 6.68 27.32
CA GLU A 151 5.82 7.94 27.11
C GLU A 151 5.59 8.30 25.63
N THR A 152 6.32 7.64 24.72
CA THR A 152 6.12 7.78 23.26
C THR A 152 5.19 6.74 22.67
N LEU A 153 4.55 5.91 23.48
CA LEU A 153 3.66 4.83 23.05
C LEU A 153 2.23 5.07 23.54
N LEU A 154 1.26 4.81 22.66
CA LEU A 154 -0.17 4.81 23.00
C LEU A 154 -0.75 3.44 22.69
N PHE A 155 -1.60 2.93 23.57
CA PHE A 155 -2.07 1.54 23.52
C PHE A 155 -3.58 1.42 23.35
N THR A 156 -4.32 2.52 23.55
CA THR A 156 -5.78 2.50 23.41
C THR A 156 -6.23 3.19 22.13
N LEU A 157 -7.31 2.68 21.55
CA LEU A 157 -7.90 3.30 20.37
C LEU A 157 -8.30 4.76 20.60
N SER A 158 -8.80 5.11 21.79
CA SER A 158 -9.24 6.47 22.10
C SER A 158 -8.08 7.46 22.20
N GLU A 159 -6.95 7.08 22.83
CA GLU A 159 -5.74 7.91 22.87
C GLU A 159 -5.20 8.15 21.47
N ILE A 160 -5.10 7.08 20.68
CA ILE A 160 -4.59 7.14 19.31
C ILE A 160 -5.49 8.01 18.44
N GLU A 161 -6.82 7.86 18.55
CA GLU A 161 -7.76 8.72 17.85
C GLU A 161 -7.60 10.19 18.26
N ASN A 162 -7.49 10.49 19.56
CA ASN A 162 -7.31 11.87 20.03
C ASN A 162 -6.02 12.48 19.45
N THR A 163 -4.91 11.75 19.46
CA THR A 163 -3.63 12.22 18.91
C THR A 163 -3.66 12.34 17.38
N VAL A 164 -4.26 11.36 16.69
CA VAL A 164 -4.35 11.37 15.22
C VAL A 164 -5.34 12.41 14.73
N TYR A 165 -6.42 12.70 15.45
CA TYR A 165 -7.43 13.68 15.03
C TYR A 165 -7.01 15.09 15.39
N SER A 166 -6.29 15.28 16.50
CA SER A 166 -5.72 16.57 16.88
C SER A 166 -4.71 17.09 15.85
N GLU A 167 -4.70 18.41 15.66
CA GLU A 167 -3.63 19.11 14.93
C GLU A 167 -2.49 19.55 15.84
N LYS A 168 -2.69 19.49 17.16
CA LYS A 168 -1.74 19.87 18.20
C LYS A 168 -1.19 18.63 18.92
N GLY A 169 0.11 18.57 19.14
CA GLY A 169 0.78 17.50 19.90
C GLY A 169 1.84 16.71 19.09
N LYS A 170 2.42 15.69 19.73
CA LYS A 170 3.43 14.82 19.10
C LYS A 170 2.78 14.04 17.95
N ARG A 171 3.42 14.07 16.77
CA ARG A 171 2.91 13.37 15.59
C ARG A 171 3.15 11.87 15.69
N PRO A 172 2.14 11.03 15.42
CA PRO A 172 2.35 9.60 15.24
C PRO A 172 3.34 9.30 14.11
N GLU A 173 4.26 8.38 14.38
CA GLU A 173 5.20 7.84 13.42
C GLU A 173 4.64 6.54 12.81
N TYR A 174 4.11 5.66 13.66
CA TYR A 174 3.52 4.37 13.26
C TYR A 174 2.25 4.05 14.03
N ILE A 175 1.30 3.38 13.35
CA ILE A 175 0.16 2.71 13.99
C ILE A 175 0.18 1.24 13.54
N LEU A 176 0.27 0.35 14.51
CA LEU A 176 0.21 -1.10 14.32
C LEU A 176 -1.08 -1.62 14.96
N MET A 177 -1.81 -2.49 14.26
CA MET A 177 -2.97 -3.16 14.86
C MET A 177 -3.10 -4.59 14.34
N THR A 178 -3.75 -5.45 15.11
CA THR A 178 -4.06 -6.80 14.64
C THR A 178 -5.32 -6.83 13.79
N GLU A 179 -5.43 -7.83 12.91
CA GLU A 179 -6.66 -8.08 12.15
C GLU A 179 -7.89 -8.27 13.06
N ASP A 180 -7.71 -8.94 14.22
CA ASP A 180 -8.80 -9.15 15.17
C ASP A 180 -9.27 -7.86 15.82
N PHE A 181 -8.34 -6.99 16.20
CA PHE A 181 -8.66 -5.68 16.75
C PHE A 181 -9.39 -4.82 15.72
N GLN A 182 -8.87 -4.79 14.48
CA GLN A 182 -9.52 -4.08 13.39
C GLN A 182 -10.93 -4.60 13.15
N ARG A 183 -11.14 -5.92 13.15
CA ARG A 183 -12.46 -6.54 12.95
C ARG A 183 -13.43 -6.17 14.07
N LYS A 184 -12.98 -6.19 15.31
CA LYS A 184 -13.78 -5.83 16.50
C LYS A 184 -14.19 -4.36 16.49
N HIS A 185 -13.30 -3.46 16.07
CA HIS A 185 -13.50 -2.00 16.09
C HIS A 185 -13.66 -1.39 14.69
N ARG A 186 -14.19 -2.15 13.73
CA ARG A 186 -14.15 -1.89 12.28
C ARG A 186 -14.49 -0.46 11.85
N ARG A 187 -15.58 0.12 12.39
CA ARG A 187 -16.00 1.48 11.99
C ARG A 187 -14.96 2.53 12.41
N ARG A 188 -14.52 2.45 13.67
CA ARG A 188 -13.57 3.39 14.27
C ARG A 188 -12.18 3.24 13.66
N THR A 189 -11.68 2.01 13.54
CA THR A 189 -10.37 1.73 12.95
C THR A 189 -10.30 2.11 11.48
N ASN A 190 -11.37 1.92 10.69
CA ASN A 190 -11.39 2.40 9.30
C ASN A 190 -11.31 3.93 9.20
N ARG A 191 -12.04 4.66 10.07
CA ARG A 191 -11.94 6.13 10.13
C ARG A 191 -10.55 6.57 10.56
N LEU A 192 -9.99 5.92 11.58
CA LEU A 192 -8.63 6.18 12.06
C LEU A 192 -7.61 5.99 10.95
N LEU A 193 -7.64 4.84 10.25
CA LEU A 193 -6.73 4.54 9.15
C LEU A 193 -6.88 5.53 7.99
N GLN A 194 -8.09 5.98 7.71
CA GLN A 194 -8.35 7.00 6.69
C GLN A 194 -7.68 8.34 7.07
N ILE A 195 -7.85 8.79 8.31
CA ILE A 195 -7.26 10.06 8.76
C ILE A 195 -5.74 9.93 8.92
N ALA A 196 -5.26 8.81 9.45
CA ALA A 196 -3.83 8.49 9.56
C ALA A 196 -3.15 8.54 8.19
N ARG A 197 -3.80 7.99 7.16
CA ARG A 197 -3.33 8.08 5.78
C ARG A 197 -3.28 9.52 5.27
N ASN A 198 -4.29 10.34 5.55
CA ASN A 198 -4.29 11.76 5.17
C ASN A 198 -3.17 12.56 5.86
N LYS A 199 -2.76 12.12 7.06
CA LYS A 199 -1.67 12.71 7.83
C LYS A 199 -0.32 12.00 7.62
N GLU A 200 -0.23 11.13 6.61
CA GLU A 200 1.01 10.43 6.23
C GLU A 200 1.62 9.56 7.33
N ILE A 201 0.79 9.10 8.26
CA ILE A 201 1.20 8.22 9.35
C ILE A 201 1.29 6.80 8.80
N LYS A 202 2.39 6.09 9.09
CA LYS A 202 2.59 4.72 8.62
C LYS A 202 1.69 3.77 9.39
N THR A 203 0.79 3.08 8.70
CA THR A 203 -0.15 2.14 9.31
C THR A 203 0.12 0.72 8.83
N ASN A 204 0.11 -0.27 9.72
CA ASN A 204 0.21 -1.67 9.34
C ASN A 204 -0.80 -2.54 10.11
N ILE A 205 -1.43 -3.47 9.40
CA ILE A 205 -2.36 -4.45 9.97
C ILE A 205 -1.66 -5.81 9.93
N VAL A 206 -1.47 -6.38 11.11
CA VAL A 206 -0.70 -7.61 11.30
C VAL A 206 -1.64 -8.78 11.55
N LYS A 207 -1.39 -9.92 10.89
CA LYS A 207 -2.10 -11.18 11.13
C LYS A 207 -2.01 -11.58 12.61
N SER A 208 -3.15 -11.78 13.26
CA SER A 208 -3.24 -12.01 14.71
C SER A 208 -2.44 -13.22 15.18
N GLU A 209 -2.39 -14.27 14.36
CA GLU A 209 -1.71 -15.54 14.61
C GLU A 209 -0.19 -15.47 14.43
N SER A 210 0.32 -14.43 13.77
CA SER A 210 1.75 -14.23 13.56
C SER A 210 2.48 -13.90 14.88
N LYS A 211 3.81 -14.10 14.91
CA LYS A 211 4.64 -13.74 16.07
C LYS A 211 4.43 -12.28 16.50
N HIS A 212 4.39 -11.37 15.53
CA HIS A 212 4.17 -9.94 15.78
C HIS A 212 2.72 -9.64 16.18
N GLY A 213 1.74 -10.32 15.58
CA GLY A 213 0.34 -10.21 15.95
C GLY A 213 0.08 -10.61 17.40
N LYS A 214 0.64 -11.75 17.83
CA LYS A 214 0.57 -12.19 19.24
C LYS A 214 1.17 -11.16 20.19
N ARG A 215 2.29 -10.56 19.82
CA ARG A 215 2.94 -9.51 20.63
C ARG A 215 2.09 -8.24 20.71
N ILE A 216 1.56 -7.74 19.60
CA ILE A 216 0.67 -6.57 19.57
C ILE A 216 -0.61 -6.83 20.38
N SER A 217 -1.16 -8.05 20.33
CA SER A 217 -2.32 -8.46 21.13
C SER A 217 -2.07 -8.39 22.64
N GLN A 218 -0.83 -8.62 23.11
CA GLN A 218 -0.49 -8.45 24.54
C GLN A 218 -0.64 -7.00 25.01
N PHE A 219 -0.51 -6.05 24.09
CA PHE A 219 -0.71 -4.61 24.35
C PHE A 219 -2.14 -4.14 24.06
N GLY A 220 -3.10 -5.07 23.96
CA GLY A 220 -4.50 -4.74 23.69
C GLY A 220 -4.89 -4.74 22.21
N GLY A 221 -3.98 -5.10 21.29
CA GLY A 221 -4.29 -5.32 19.88
C GLY A 221 -4.10 -4.10 18.97
N ILE A 222 -3.72 -2.95 19.51
CA ILE A 222 -3.33 -1.76 18.77
C ILE A 222 -2.21 -1.02 19.52
N ILE A 223 -1.27 -0.45 18.79
CA ILE A 223 -0.19 0.36 19.34
C ILE A 223 0.08 1.52 18.37
N CYS A 224 0.27 2.71 18.91
CA CYS A 224 0.77 3.86 18.19
C CYS A 224 2.13 4.27 18.76
N VAL A 225 3.07 4.54 17.87
CA VAL A 225 4.40 5.02 18.20
C VAL A 225 4.46 6.49 17.79
N LEU A 226 4.72 7.38 18.75
CA LEU A 226 4.88 8.81 18.51
C LEU A 226 6.30 9.12 18.06
N ARG A 227 6.46 10.13 17.21
CA ARG A 227 7.78 10.65 16.86
C ARG A 227 8.40 11.27 18.12
N LYS A 228 9.68 11.00 18.35
CA LYS A 228 10.46 11.69 19.39
C LYS A 228 10.63 13.16 19.01
#